data_AF-A0A378LCL9-F1
#
_entry.id   AF-A0A378LCL9-F1
#
_cell.length_a   1.000
_cell.length_b   1.000
_cell.length_c   1.000
_cell.angle_alpha   90.00
_cell.angle_beta   90.00
_cell.angle_gamma   90.00
#
_symmetry.space_group_name_H-M   'P 1'
#
loop_
_entity.id
_entity.type
_entity.pdbx_description
1 polymer ?
#
loop_
_entity_poly.entity_id
_entity_poly.type
_entity_poly.pdbx_seq_one_letter_code
_entity_poly.pdbx_strand_id
1 'polypeptide(L)'
;MYQKIMELENFKEALKDIHFDTWFVLDLDNTVMTSLIAFGGDPWFEGLFTHVTQKEIEPAVAKPSLMSVYNTAQHFVRTTAVEPNIVKIIKALQDIGIPVIGLTARGYSIRHETLRQLADMGVDFSRNSIVPDDDSSCQGGIIFCAGGDKGENLRSILSRLGRVPRHITMLDDKKKHLERVMIALKPLGIHFSGFRYGYLDDEVKRFSMEAANIQLAHLWEWLSATVQEDVKKLKLIPEELLGTLNPLVYSKSFFHPDHPLHPVKSKHHSDKLAQKQPKLLKRSISTSSFFYEENQRKESRKLHADEVEKLTNIRETESLFPIC
;
A
#
# COMPACT_ATOMS: atom_id res chain seq x y z
N MET A 1 12.53 23.99 -4.18
CA MET A 1 12.26 22.54 -4.15
C MET A 1 13.11 21.93 -3.05
N TYR A 2 12.47 21.25 -2.10
CA TYR A 2 13.13 20.62 -0.96
C TYR A 2 13.24 19.11 -1.18
N GLN A 3 14.43 18.56 -0.96
CA GLN A 3 14.73 17.13 -1.07
C GLN A 3 15.66 16.72 0.06
N LYS A 4 15.31 15.68 0.81
CA LYS A 4 16.18 15.07 1.82
C LYS A 4 15.99 13.57 1.90
N ILE A 5 17.03 12.89 2.37
CA ILE A 5 16.99 11.49 2.80
C ILE A 5 17.66 11.43 4.18
N MET A 6 16.98 10.87 5.17
CA MET A 6 17.47 10.72 6.55
C MET A 6 17.31 9.28 7.03
N GLU A 7 18.11 8.88 8.01
CA GLU A 7 17.95 7.59 8.69
C GLU A 7 16.89 7.72 9.79
N LEU A 8 16.07 6.69 9.99
CA LEU A 8 15.15 6.57 11.11
C LEU A 8 15.15 5.15 11.69
N GLU A 9 15.08 5.07 13.01
CA GLU A 9 14.85 3.82 13.74
C GLU A 9 13.40 3.71 14.26
N ASN A 10 12.58 4.76 14.11
CA ASN A 10 11.18 4.71 14.53
C ASN A 10 10.24 5.32 13.49
N PHE A 11 9.18 4.57 13.17
CA PHE A 11 8.19 4.96 12.17
C PHE A 11 7.51 6.30 12.49
N LYS A 12 7.27 6.60 13.78
CA LYS A 12 6.57 7.83 14.18
C LYS A 12 7.36 9.09 13.86
N GLU A 13 8.68 9.01 13.71
CA GLU A 13 9.50 10.18 13.42
C GLU A 13 9.24 10.75 12.03
N ALA A 14 8.86 9.90 11.06
CA ALA A 14 8.48 10.34 9.73
C ALA A 14 7.22 11.22 9.74
N LEU A 15 6.36 11.11 10.76
CA LEU A 15 5.13 11.90 10.88
C LEU A 15 5.41 13.40 11.02
N LYS A 16 6.62 13.79 11.44
CA LYS A 16 7.03 15.20 11.57
C LYS A 16 7.03 15.94 10.23
N ASP A 17 7.17 15.22 9.13
CA ASP A 17 7.17 15.78 7.78
C ASP A 17 5.84 15.57 7.04
N ILE A 18 4.84 14.95 7.69
CA ILE A 18 3.51 14.78 7.11
C ILE A 18 2.66 16.00 7.46
N HIS A 19 2.26 16.73 6.43
CA HIS A 19 1.40 17.92 6.52
C HIS A 19 0.29 17.87 5.47
N PHE A 20 -0.55 18.91 5.43
CA PHE A 20 -1.59 19.06 4.40
C PHE A 20 -0.99 18.91 2.99
N ASP A 21 -1.67 18.15 2.13
CA ASP A 21 -1.23 17.82 0.75
C ASP A 21 0.09 17.03 0.66
N THR A 22 0.39 16.23 1.69
CA THR A 22 1.41 15.18 1.62
C THR A 22 0.77 13.86 1.19
N TRP A 23 1.40 13.13 0.29
CA TRP A 23 1.13 11.70 0.11
C TRP A 23 2.20 10.89 0.82
N PHE A 24 1.76 9.85 1.54
CA PHE A 24 2.64 9.00 2.31
C PHE A 24 2.85 7.68 1.58
N VAL A 25 4.09 7.40 1.18
CA VAL A 25 4.46 6.23 0.41
C VAL A 25 5.26 5.28 1.31
N LEU A 26 4.87 4.02 1.34
CA LEU A 26 5.49 3.01 2.19
C LEU A 26 5.96 1.85 1.33
N ASP A 27 7.25 1.51 1.46
CA ASP A 27 7.65 0.16 1.14
C ASP A 27 6.95 -0.87 2.05
N LEU A 28 6.93 -2.13 1.62
CA LEU A 28 6.28 -3.20 2.35
C LEU A 28 7.26 -4.04 3.16
N ASP A 29 8.16 -4.77 2.49
CA ASP A 29 9.07 -5.70 3.14
C ASP A 29 10.10 -4.96 4.01
N ASN A 30 10.32 -5.43 5.23
CA ASN A 30 11.13 -4.78 6.26
C ASN A 30 10.75 -3.33 6.63
N THR A 31 9.66 -2.79 6.07
CA THR A 31 9.17 -1.44 6.34
C THR A 31 7.81 -1.47 7.05
N VAL A 32 6.79 -2.03 6.39
CA VAL A 32 5.46 -2.22 6.99
C VAL A 32 5.34 -3.61 7.58
N MET A 33 5.88 -4.61 6.91
CA MET A 33 5.78 -6.02 7.29
C MET A 33 7.11 -6.77 7.23
N THR A 34 7.23 -7.79 8.06
CA THR A 34 8.33 -8.78 8.03
C THR A 34 7.77 -10.19 8.18
N SER A 35 8.51 -11.20 7.71
CA SER A 35 8.14 -12.61 7.89
C SER A 35 8.27 -13.03 9.36
N LEU A 36 7.40 -13.92 9.84
CA LEU A 36 7.47 -14.44 11.22
C LEU A 36 8.67 -15.36 11.49
N ILE A 37 9.34 -15.79 10.42
CA ILE A 37 10.47 -16.71 10.42
C ILE A 37 11.47 -16.26 9.35
N ALA A 38 12.66 -16.86 9.33
CA ALA A 38 13.71 -16.54 8.36
C ALA A 38 13.29 -16.79 6.90
N PHE A 39 12.44 -17.79 6.67
CA PHE A 39 11.92 -18.15 5.36
C PHE A 39 10.87 -17.16 4.84
N GLY A 40 10.96 -16.83 3.55
CA GLY A 40 9.95 -16.04 2.83
C GLY A 40 10.13 -14.52 2.87
N GLY A 41 10.99 -14.01 3.75
CA GLY A 41 11.28 -12.58 3.86
C GLY A 41 12.26 -12.06 2.79
N ASP A 42 12.45 -10.75 2.78
CA ASP A 42 13.39 -10.08 1.88
C ASP A 42 14.85 -10.53 2.08
N PRO A 43 15.39 -10.73 3.30
CA PRO A 43 16.75 -11.26 3.48
C PRO A 43 16.94 -12.65 2.87
N TRP A 44 15.91 -13.50 2.92
CA TRP A 44 15.96 -14.81 2.26
C TRP A 44 15.94 -14.67 0.75
N PHE A 45 15.11 -13.79 0.20
CA PHE A 45 15.08 -13.53 -1.24
C PHE A 45 16.43 -13.01 -1.76
N GLU A 46 17.06 -12.06 -1.08
CA GLU A 46 18.40 -11.58 -1.44
C GLU A 46 19.45 -12.70 -1.28
N GLY A 47 19.37 -13.46 -0.17
CA GLY A 47 20.23 -14.60 0.10
C GLY A 47 20.16 -15.70 -0.96
N LEU A 48 19.01 -15.89 -1.61
CA LEU A 48 18.88 -16.82 -2.73
C LEU A 48 19.79 -16.44 -3.93
N PHE A 49 19.90 -15.14 -4.26
CA PHE A 49 20.81 -14.69 -5.34
C PHE A 49 22.28 -14.88 -4.97
N THR A 50 22.64 -14.62 -3.71
CA THR A 50 23.98 -14.89 -3.20
C THR A 50 24.30 -16.38 -3.25
N HIS A 51 23.35 -17.23 -2.83
CA HIS A 51 23.49 -18.69 -2.83
C HIS A 51 23.74 -19.24 -4.24
N VAL A 52 22.94 -18.85 -5.24
CA VAL A 52 23.13 -19.34 -6.62
C VAL A 52 24.46 -18.87 -7.20
N THR A 53 24.91 -17.66 -6.83
CA THR A 53 26.22 -17.13 -7.24
C THR A 53 27.36 -17.96 -6.62
N GLN A 54 27.28 -18.27 -5.33
CA GLN A 54 28.27 -19.09 -4.62
C GLN A 54 28.30 -20.55 -5.10
N LYS A 55 27.17 -21.08 -5.58
CA LYS A 55 27.06 -22.43 -6.16
C LYS A 55 27.39 -22.47 -7.66
N GLU A 56 27.82 -21.34 -8.23
CA GLU A 56 28.17 -21.20 -9.65
C GLU A 56 27.05 -21.66 -10.61
N ILE A 57 25.79 -21.45 -10.19
CA ILE A 57 24.62 -21.78 -11.02
C ILE A 57 24.38 -20.63 -11.98
N GLU A 58 24.26 -20.94 -13.27
CA GLU A 58 24.07 -19.93 -14.31
C GLU A 58 22.82 -19.07 -14.05
N PRO A 59 22.91 -17.72 -14.05
CA PRO A 59 21.78 -16.84 -13.74
C PRO A 59 20.55 -17.03 -14.64
N ALA A 60 20.74 -17.27 -15.93
CA ALA A 60 19.62 -17.48 -16.86
C ALA A 60 18.80 -18.74 -16.51
N VAL A 61 19.47 -19.75 -15.97
CA VAL A 61 18.89 -21.01 -15.52
C VAL A 61 18.31 -20.90 -14.11
N ALA A 62 18.97 -20.15 -13.22
CA ALA A 62 18.59 -19.99 -11.82
C ALA A 62 17.38 -19.07 -11.65
N LYS A 63 17.30 -17.95 -12.37
CA LYS A 63 16.29 -16.91 -12.14
C LYS A 63 14.84 -17.40 -12.23
N PRO A 64 14.43 -18.20 -13.24
CA PRO A 64 13.07 -18.74 -13.27
C PRO A 64 12.75 -19.61 -12.06
N SER A 65 13.67 -20.51 -11.68
CA SER A 65 13.54 -21.39 -10.52
C SER A 65 13.51 -20.60 -9.21
N LEU A 66 14.32 -19.54 -9.09
CA LEU A 66 14.32 -18.64 -7.93
C LEU A 66 12.96 -17.97 -7.75
N MET A 67 12.41 -17.40 -8.84
CA MET A 67 11.09 -16.77 -8.80
C MET A 67 9.98 -17.78 -8.52
N SER A 68 10.06 -18.99 -9.09
CA SER A 68 9.15 -20.10 -8.82
C SER A 68 9.12 -20.45 -7.33
N VAL A 69 10.29 -20.68 -6.73
CA VAL A 69 10.42 -21.02 -5.30
C VAL A 69 9.98 -19.86 -4.40
N TYR A 70 10.44 -18.64 -4.68
CA TYR A 70 10.08 -17.46 -3.88
C TYR A 70 8.58 -17.17 -3.94
N ASN A 71 7.97 -17.20 -5.13
CA ASN A 71 6.52 -16.97 -5.27
C ASN A 71 5.73 -18.07 -4.55
N THR A 72 6.18 -19.33 -4.66
CA THR A 72 5.57 -20.45 -3.95
C THR A 72 5.62 -20.25 -2.43
N ALA A 73 6.75 -19.77 -1.90
CA ALA A 73 6.90 -19.47 -0.47
C ALA A 73 5.84 -18.49 0.04
N GLN A 74 5.45 -17.48 -0.74
CA GLN A 74 4.50 -16.45 -0.31
C GLN A 74 3.08 -17.01 -0.05
N HIS A 75 2.73 -18.15 -0.65
CA HIS A 75 1.47 -18.84 -0.33
C HIS A 75 1.44 -19.35 1.11
N PHE A 76 2.61 -19.71 1.66
CA PHE A 76 2.73 -20.30 2.99
C PHE A 76 3.15 -19.28 4.04
N VAL A 77 3.92 -18.25 3.69
CA VAL A 77 4.51 -17.36 4.69
C VAL A 77 3.45 -16.47 5.34
N ARG A 78 3.50 -16.38 6.67
CA ARG A 78 2.81 -15.36 7.46
C ARG A 78 3.77 -14.22 7.80
N THR A 79 3.20 -13.03 7.85
CA THR A 79 3.93 -11.81 8.18
C THR A 79 3.34 -11.16 9.44
N THR A 80 4.11 -10.26 10.03
CA THR A 80 3.68 -9.37 11.11
C THR A 80 4.06 -7.93 10.75
N ALA A 81 3.41 -6.97 11.38
CA ALA A 81 3.84 -5.57 11.31
C ALA A 81 5.25 -5.43 11.92
N VAL A 82 6.10 -4.62 11.27
CA VAL A 82 7.48 -4.35 11.75
C VAL A 82 7.47 -3.68 13.11
N GLU A 83 6.63 -2.66 13.28
CA GLU A 83 6.35 -2.04 14.58
C GLU A 83 4.88 -2.22 14.98
N PRO A 84 4.57 -2.45 16.27
CA PRO A 84 3.20 -2.68 16.74
C PRO A 84 2.20 -1.56 16.42
N ASN A 85 2.67 -0.32 16.23
CA ASN A 85 1.81 0.84 16.01
C ASN A 85 1.63 1.22 14.54
N ILE A 86 2.38 0.62 13.60
CA ILE A 86 2.32 0.99 12.18
C ILE A 86 0.88 0.91 11.64
N VAL A 87 0.17 -0.17 11.97
CA VAL A 87 -1.22 -0.38 11.53
C VAL A 87 -2.14 0.75 12.00
N LYS A 88 -2.01 1.17 13.25
CA LYS A 88 -2.79 2.28 13.81
C LYS A 88 -2.44 3.62 13.17
N ILE A 89 -1.16 3.84 12.87
CA ILE A 89 -0.67 5.07 12.25
C ILE A 89 -1.17 5.17 10.80
N ILE A 90 -1.03 4.11 10.00
CA ILE A 90 -1.56 4.04 8.64
C ILE A 90 -3.06 4.37 8.66
N LYS A 91 -3.81 3.71 9.54
CA LYS A 91 -5.26 3.94 9.67
C LYS A 91 -5.59 5.39 10.05
N ALA A 92 -4.88 5.95 11.01
CA ALA A 92 -5.10 7.32 11.48
C ALA A 92 -4.80 8.36 10.37
N LEU A 93 -3.70 8.16 9.61
CA LEU A 93 -3.38 9.01 8.46
C LEU A 93 -4.47 8.94 7.40
N GLN A 94 -4.97 7.73 7.12
CA GLN A 94 -6.08 7.56 6.18
C GLN A 94 -7.38 8.23 6.68
N ASP A 95 -7.67 8.13 7.98
CA ASP A 95 -8.84 8.75 8.62
C ASP A 95 -8.85 10.28 8.51
N ILE A 96 -7.69 10.92 8.53
CA ILE A 96 -7.56 12.37 8.35
C ILE A 96 -7.38 12.79 6.88
N GLY A 97 -7.55 11.85 5.94
CA GLY A 97 -7.55 12.14 4.50
C GLY A 97 -6.16 12.23 3.84
N ILE A 98 -5.09 11.83 4.54
CA ILE A 98 -3.77 11.67 3.92
C ILE A 98 -3.78 10.39 3.08
N PRO A 99 -3.49 10.46 1.77
CA PRO A 99 -3.33 9.25 0.96
C PRO A 99 -2.11 8.45 1.43
N VAL A 100 -2.32 7.16 1.69
CA VAL A 100 -1.25 6.23 2.04
C VAL A 100 -1.15 5.17 0.94
N ILE A 101 0.04 5.01 0.38
CA ILE A 101 0.31 4.19 -0.80
C ILE A 101 1.33 3.12 -0.46
N GLY A 102 1.05 1.86 -0.79
CA GLY A 102 2.08 0.81 -0.79
C GLY A 102 2.92 0.87 -2.08
N LEU A 103 4.24 0.74 -1.99
CA LEU A 103 5.15 0.74 -3.14
C LEU A 103 6.22 -0.33 -2.94
N THR A 104 6.02 -1.49 -3.56
CA THR A 104 6.83 -2.69 -3.30
C THR A 104 7.65 -3.15 -4.50
N ALA A 105 8.81 -3.73 -4.24
CA ALA A 105 9.59 -4.44 -5.25
C ALA A 105 8.98 -5.81 -5.63
N ARG A 106 7.99 -6.30 -4.87
CA ARG A 106 7.28 -7.55 -5.20
C ARG A 106 6.63 -7.49 -6.58
N GLY A 107 6.53 -8.67 -7.20
CA GLY A 107 5.85 -8.85 -8.48
C GLY A 107 4.33 -8.89 -8.32
N TYR A 108 3.61 -8.43 -9.35
CA TYR A 108 2.15 -8.50 -9.40
C TYR A 108 1.62 -9.95 -9.38
N SER A 109 2.45 -10.93 -9.72
CA SER A 109 2.10 -12.36 -9.65
C SER A 109 1.75 -12.85 -8.25
N ILE A 110 2.28 -12.20 -7.20
CA ILE A 110 2.03 -12.55 -5.78
C ILE A 110 1.16 -11.53 -5.05
N ARG A 111 0.34 -10.77 -5.80
CA ARG A 111 -0.49 -9.70 -5.24
C ARG A 111 -1.54 -10.23 -4.26
N HIS A 112 -2.12 -11.41 -4.51
CA HIS A 112 -3.14 -11.98 -3.64
C HIS A 112 -2.54 -12.41 -2.29
N GLU A 113 -1.33 -12.98 -2.32
CA GLU A 113 -0.56 -13.34 -1.14
C GLU A 113 -0.15 -12.10 -0.36
N THR A 114 0.29 -11.05 -1.05
CA THR A 114 0.66 -9.77 -0.44
C THR A 114 -0.54 -9.09 0.24
N LEU A 115 -1.69 -9.05 -0.43
CA LEU A 115 -2.93 -8.50 0.14
C LEU A 115 -3.43 -9.34 1.32
N ARG A 116 -3.36 -10.67 1.24
CA ARG A 116 -3.68 -11.56 2.36
C ARG A 116 -2.77 -11.30 3.56
N GLN A 117 -1.46 -11.22 3.33
CA GLN A 117 -0.46 -10.95 4.37
C GLN A 117 -0.72 -9.60 5.08
N LEU A 118 -1.02 -8.54 4.33
CA LEU A 118 -1.38 -7.25 4.90
C LEU A 118 -2.72 -7.30 5.66
N ALA A 119 -3.72 -7.99 5.13
CA ALA A 119 -5.01 -8.15 5.79
C ALA A 119 -4.91 -8.94 7.10
N ASP A 120 -4.07 -9.99 7.15
CA ASP A 120 -3.83 -10.82 8.35
C ASP A 120 -3.32 -9.97 9.54
N MET A 121 -2.57 -8.89 9.27
CA MET A 121 -2.11 -7.94 10.29
C MET A 121 -2.98 -6.68 10.42
N GLY A 122 -4.07 -6.58 9.66
CA GLY A 122 -5.02 -5.46 9.70
C GLY A 122 -4.61 -4.20 8.94
N VAL A 123 -3.67 -4.31 7.99
CA VAL A 123 -3.29 -3.23 7.08
C VAL A 123 -4.14 -3.29 5.80
N ASP A 124 -4.70 -2.15 5.41
CA ASP A 124 -5.50 -1.99 4.20
C ASP A 124 -5.17 -0.65 3.52
N PHE A 125 -4.44 -0.70 2.39
CA PHE A 125 -4.09 0.48 1.60
C PHE A 125 -5.20 0.91 0.62
N SER A 126 -6.24 0.09 0.42
CA SER A 126 -7.35 0.43 -0.47
C SER A 126 -8.23 1.54 0.12
N ARG A 127 -8.22 1.63 1.45
CA ARG A 127 -8.91 2.67 2.20
C ARG A 127 -8.37 4.04 1.79
N ASN A 128 -9.26 4.89 1.26
CA ASN A 128 -8.97 6.23 0.72
C ASN A 128 -7.96 6.27 -0.44
N SER A 129 -7.71 5.12 -1.08
CA SER A 129 -6.66 5.02 -2.08
C SER A 129 -6.90 5.93 -3.27
N ILE A 130 -5.79 6.45 -3.76
CA ILE A 130 -5.72 7.25 -4.98
C ILE A 130 -5.04 6.48 -6.12
N VAL A 131 -4.48 5.31 -5.81
CA VAL A 131 -3.85 4.44 -6.79
C VAL A 131 -4.97 3.66 -7.48
N PRO A 132 -5.13 3.78 -8.80
CA PRO A 132 -6.14 3.01 -9.52
C PRO A 132 -5.72 1.54 -9.53
N ASP A 133 -6.67 0.66 -9.24
CA ASP A 133 -6.47 -0.76 -9.50
C ASP A 133 -6.37 -0.98 -11.01
N ASP A 134 -5.44 -1.85 -11.42
CA ASP A 134 -5.34 -2.35 -12.78
C ASP A 134 -4.90 -3.82 -12.78
N ASP A 135 -5.02 -4.46 -13.94
CA ASP A 135 -4.80 -5.91 -14.07
C ASP A 135 -3.32 -6.31 -14.16
N SER A 136 -2.36 -5.39 -13.94
CA SER A 136 -0.95 -5.67 -14.21
C SER A 136 0.08 -5.07 -13.25
N SER A 137 -0.24 -4.00 -12.53
CA SER A 137 0.77 -3.24 -11.77
C SER A 137 0.26 -2.68 -10.44
N CYS A 138 -1.05 -2.50 -10.26
CA CYS A 138 -1.63 -1.87 -9.08
C CYS A 138 -2.83 -2.65 -8.57
N GLN A 139 -2.88 -2.92 -7.26
CA GLN A 139 -4.07 -3.48 -6.64
C GLN A 139 -4.17 -3.11 -5.16
N GLY A 140 -5.36 -2.72 -4.71
CA GLY A 140 -5.67 -2.48 -3.30
C GLY A 140 -4.85 -1.33 -2.71
N GLY A 141 -4.54 -0.31 -3.50
CA GLY A 141 -3.71 0.82 -3.08
C GLY A 141 -2.20 0.57 -3.04
N ILE A 142 -1.74 -0.52 -3.64
CA ILE A 142 -0.33 -0.91 -3.72
C ILE A 142 0.13 -0.89 -5.17
N ILE A 143 1.31 -0.31 -5.41
CA ILE A 143 2.04 -0.33 -6.67
C ILE A 143 3.09 -1.45 -6.61
N PHE A 144 3.01 -2.42 -7.53
CA PHE A 144 3.90 -3.58 -7.65
C PHE A 144 4.94 -3.33 -8.73
N CYS A 145 6.20 -3.12 -8.34
CA CYS A 145 7.28 -2.77 -9.27
C CYS A 145 7.97 -3.98 -9.92
N ALA A 146 7.73 -5.21 -9.45
CA ALA A 146 8.34 -6.44 -9.98
C ALA A 146 9.89 -6.34 -10.10
N GLY A 147 10.55 -5.81 -9.08
CA GLY A 147 12.00 -5.56 -9.04
C GLY A 147 12.47 -4.35 -9.85
N GLY A 148 11.57 -3.66 -10.54
CA GLY A 148 11.84 -2.45 -11.32
C GLY A 148 12.16 -1.22 -10.48
N ASP A 149 12.37 -0.10 -11.16
CA ASP A 149 12.64 1.18 -10.51
C ASP A 149 11.36 1.75 -9.87
N LYS A 150 11.36 1.87 -8.53
CA LYS A 150 10.23 2.41 -7.76
C LYS A 150 9.89 3.86 -8.12
N GLY A 151 10.88 4.68 -8.46
CA GLY A 151 10.67 6.06 -8.89
C GLY A 151 9.96 6.13 -10.22
N GLU A 152 10.37 5.31 -11.19
CA GLU A 152 9.72 5.24 -12.50
C GLU A 152 8.29 4.68 -12.42
N ASN A 153 8.07 3.64 -11.62
CA ASN A 153 6.73 3.09 -11.40
C ASN A 153 5.81 4.12 -10.74
N LEU A 154 6.27 4.78 -9.67
CA LEU A 154 5.50 5.84 -9.00
C LEU A 154 5.20 6.98 -9.97
N ARG A 155 6.18 7.42 -10.77
CA ARG A 155 6.01 8.46 -11.79
C ARG A 155 4.97 8.07 -12.84
N SER A 156 4.99 6.83 -13.30
CA SER A 156 4.02 6.30 -14.27
C SER A 156 2.59 6.32 -13.71
N ILE A 157 2.42 6.01 -12.42
CA ILE A 157 1.13 6.16 -11.76
C ILE A 157 0.75 7.63 -11.64
N LEU A 158 1.65 8.50 -11.17
CA LEU A 158 1.40 9.94 -11.04
C LEU A 158 0.96 10.59 -12.34
N SER A 159 1.51 10.20 -13.50
CA SER A 159 1.12 10.77 -14.79
C SER A 159 -0.28 10.35 -15.26
N ARG A 160 -0.81 9.24 -14.73
CA ARG A 160 -2.18 8.77 -14.97
C ARG A 160 -3.18 9.47 -14.05
N LEU A 161 -2.73 10.12 -12.99
CA LEU A 161 -3.59 10.81 -12.03
C LEU A 161 -3.87 12.25 -12.50
N GLY A 162 -5.11 12.69 -12.35
CA GLY A 162 -5.51 14.08 -12.61
C GLY A 162 -5.02 15.10 -11.57
N ARG A 163 -4.29 14.64 -10.54
CA ARG A 163 -3.71 15.46 -9.48
C ARG A 163 -2.42 14.84 -8.96
N VAL A 164 -1.50 15.69 -8.51
CA VAL A 164 -0.25 15.31 -7.83
C VAL A 164 -0.11 16.10 -6.54
N PRO A 165 0.57 15.58 -5.50
CA PRO A 165 0.75 16.30 -4.25
C PRO A 165 1.84 17.36 -4.38
N ARG A 166 1.84 18.34 -3.48
CA ARG A 166 3.00 19.23 -3.29
C ARG A 166 4.18 18.52 -2.62
N HIS A 167 3.92 17.49 -1.82
CA HIS A 167 4.93 16.78 -1.05
C HIS A 167 4.69 15.26 -1.03
N ILE A 168 5.77 14.49 -1.17
CA ILE A 168 5.78 13.05 -0.91
C ILE A 168 6.74 12.77 0.23
N THR A 169 6.23 12.06 1.24
CA THR A 169 7.05 11.43 2.27
C THR A 169 7.13 9.94 2.00
N MET A 170 8.33 9.35 2.05
CA MET A 170 8.52 7.93 1.81
C MET A 170 9.37 7.25 2.87
N LEU A 171 8.96 6.06 3.33
CA LEU A 171 9.80 5.14 4.10
C LEU A 171 10.15 3.92 3.25
N ASP A 172 11.40 3.51 3.35
CA ASP A 172 11.92 2.32 2.69
C ASP A 172 13.15 1.82 3.45
N ASP A 173 13.30 0.51 3.58
CA ASP A 173 14.43 -0.14 4.23
C ASP A 173 15.68 -0.16 3.34
N LYS A 174 15.64 0.43 2.14
CA LYS A 174 16.79 0.51 1.22
C LYS A 174 16.93 1.92 0.66
N LYS A 175 17.99 2.60 1.09
CA LYS A 175 18.33 3.97 0.67
C LYS A 175 18.28 4.18 -0.85
N LYS A 176 18.75 3.20 -1.64
CA LYS A 176 18.71 3.23 -3.12
C LYS A 176 17.31 3.46 -3.70
N HIS A 177 16.26 2.97 -3.03
CA HIS A 177 14.88 3.14 -3.49
C HIS A 177 14.38 4.57 -3.24
N LEU A 178 14.73 5.16 -2.11
CA LEU A 178 14.45 6.57 -1.81
C LEU A 178 15.15 7.50 -2.80
N GLU A 179 16.41 7.22 -3.12
CA GLU A 179 17.19 8.01 -4.09
C GLU A 179 16.54 7.98 -5.48
N ARG A 180 16.11 6.81 -5.94
CA ARG A 180 15.40 6.65 -7.22
C ARG A 180 14.09 7.44 -7.26
N VAL A 181 13.29 7.36 -6.20
CA VAL A 181 12.04 8.13 -6.09
C VAL A 181 12.33 9.64 -6.06
N MET A 182 13.31 10.08 -5.26
CA MET A 182 13.73 11.49 -5.20
C MET A 182 14.12 12.04 -6.59
N ILE A 183 14.89 11.26 -7.36
CA ILE A 183 15.30 11.61 -8.73
C ILE A 183 14.08 11.70 -9.64
N ALA A 184 13.16 10.72 -9.60
CA ALA A 184 11.99 10.67 -10.46
C ALA A 184 10.97 11.80 -10.19
N LEU A 185 10.89 12.27 -8.94
CA LEU A 185 9.97 13.34 -8.53
C LEU A 185 10.52 14.75 -8.81
N LYS A 186 11.85 14.91 -8.91
CA LYS A 186 12.50 16.20 -9.14
C LYS A 186 11.97 16.96 -10.36
N PRO A 187 11.78 16.36 -11.55
CA PRO A 187 11.25 17.08 -12.71
C PRO A 187 9.77 17.49 -12.55
N LEU A 188 9.04 16.86 -11.63
CA LEU A 188 7.60 17.10 -11.42
C LEU A 188 7.31 18.27 -10.47
N GLY A 189 8.33 18.92 -9.89
CA GLY A 189 8.09 19.99 -8.93
C GLY A 189 7.73 19.50 -7.52
N ILE A 190 7.67 18.18 -7.29
CA ILE A 190 7.18 17.57 -6.05
C ILE A 190 8.30 17.59 -4.99
N HIS A 191 8.01 18.11 -3.80
CA HIS A 191 8.95 18.07 -2.67
C HIS A 191 9.06 16.63 -2.14
N PHE A 192 10.23 16.25 -1.64
CA PHE A 192 10.48 14.88 -1.18
C PHE A 192 11.18 14.82 0.17
N SER A 193 10.60 14.05 1.10
CA SER A 193 11.24 13.63 2.34
C SER A 193 11.34 12.11 2.38
N GLY A 194 12.52 11.58 2.11
CA GLY A 194 12.81 10.15 2.19
C GLY A 194 13.38 9.76 3.55
N PHE A 195 12.98 8.61 4.05
CA PHE A 195 13.44 8.08 5.32
C PHE A 195 13.90 6.64 5.14
N ARG A 196 15.21 6.42 5.26
CA ARG A 196 15.78 5.08 5.32
C ARG A 196 15.45 4.52 6.69
N TYR A 197 14.56 3.55 6.70
CA TYR A 197 14.06 2.93 7.91
C TYR A 197 14.92 1.72 8.32
N GLY A 198 15.67 1.88 9.40
CA GLY A 198 16.66 0.90 9.87
C GLY A 198 16.20 0.01 11.02
N TYR A 199 14.90 -0.06 11.32
CA TYR A 199 14.35 -0.78 12.47
C TYR A 199 14.78 -2.26 12.53
N LEU A 200 14.89 -2.92 11.37
CA LEU A 200 15.25 -4.33 11.28
C LEU A 200 16.71 -4.58 10.87
N ASP A 201 17.57 -3.56 10.79
CA ASP A 201 18.94 -3.72 10.26
C ASP A 201 19.73 -4.79 11.01
N ASP A 202 19.60 -4.85 12.32
CA ASP A 202 20.29 -5.82 13.15
C ASP A 202 19.70 -7.24 13.02
N GLU A 203 18.40 -7.37 12.75
CA GLU A 203 17.78 -8.67 12.46
C GLU A 203 18.22 -9.17 11.09
N VAL A 204 18.23 -8.29 10.08
CA VAL A 204 18.72 -8.59 8.73
C VAL A 204 20.19 -9.02 8.77
N LYS A 205 21.05 -8.35 9.55
CA LYS A 205 22.45 -8.75 9.73
C LYS A 205 22.62 -10.14 10.37
N ARG A 206 21.67 -10.56 11.21
CA ARG A 206 21.67 -11.88 11.87
C ARG A 206 20.97 -12.96 11.05
N PHE A 207 20.48 -12.63 9.86
CA PHE A 207 19.79 -13.59 9.00
C PHE A 207 20.67 -14.82 8.72
N SER A 208 20.05 -16.01 8.76
CA SER A 208 20.69 -17.28 8.43
C SER A 208 19.97 -17.95 7.27
N MET A 209 20.69 -18.06 6.15
CA MET A 209 20.21 -18.78 4.96
C MET A 209 19.96 -20.26 5.26
N GLU A 210 20.81 -20.87 6.10
CA GLU A 210 20.66 -22.25 6.54
C GLU A 210 19.35 -22.46 7.30
N ALA A 211 19.03 -21.58 8.26
CA ALA A 211 17.78 -21.65 9.01
C ALA A 211 16.56 -21.51 8.10
N ALA A 212 16.61 -20.60 7.12
CA ALA A 212 15.54 -20.42 6.14
C ALA A 212 15.37 -21.65 5.23
N ASN A 213 16.47 -22.31 4.85
CA ASN A 213 16.43 -23.52 4.02
C ASN A 213 15.90 -24.74 4.79
N ILE A 214 16.22 -24.88 6.08
CA ILE A 214 15.60 -25.88 6.95
C ILE A 214 14.09 -25.63 7.04
N GLN A 215 13.66 -24.38 7.20
CA GLN A 215 12.25 -24.01 7.21
C GLN A 215 11.54 -24.34 5.89
N LEU A 216 12.19 -24.09 4.74
CA LEU A 216 11.69 -24.53 3.44
C LEU A 216 11.53 -26.06 3.37
N ALA A 217 12.45 -26.82 3.96
CA ALA A 217 12.39 -28.29 3.97
C ALA A 217 11.18 -28.84 4.73
N HIS A 218 10.67 -28.14 5.74
CA HIS A 218 9.40 -28.49 6.38
C HIS A 218 8.19 -28.39 5.44
N LEU A 219 8.26 -27.58 4.38
CA LEU A 219 7.19 -27.45 3.39
C LEU A 219 7.24 -28.53 2.30
N TRP A 220 8.24 -29.42 2.29
CA TRP A 220 8.55 -30.30 1.17
C TRP A 220 7.32 -31.05 0.60
N GLU A 221 6.53 -31.68 1.48
CA GLU A 221 5.32 -32.43 1.10
C GLU A 221 4.16 -31.56 0.61
N TRP A 222 4.22 -30.24 0.84
CA TRP A 222 3.23 -29.27 0.38
C TRP A 222 3.65 -28.55 -0.90
N LEU A 223 4.91 -28.72 -1.33
CA LEU A 223 5.40 -28.17 -2.60
C LEU A 223 4.91 -29.03 -3.77
N SER A 224 4.57 -28.38 -4.89
CA SER A 224 4.28 -29.10 -6.13
C SER A 224 5.54 -29.78 -6.67
N ALA A 225 5.37 -30.82 -7.49
CA ALA A 225 6.50 -31.54 -8.11
C ALA A 225 7.45 -30.60 -8.87
N THR A 226 6.91 -29.61 -9.58
CA THR A 226 7.69 -28.60 -10.29
C THR A 226 8.54 -27.75 -9.34
N VAL A 227 7.97 -27.32 -8.22
CA VAL A 227 8.71 -26.50 -7.24
C VAL A 227 9.74 -27.36 -6.50
N GLN A 228 9.44 -28.62 -6.20
CA GLN A 228 10.41 -29.56 -5.64
C GLN A 228 11.63 -29.75 -6.57
N GLU A 229 11.41 -29.82 -7.88
CA GLU A 229 12.48 -29.87 -8.87
C GLU A 229 13.32 -28.58 -8.87
N ASP A 230 12.67 -27.40 -8.85
CA ASP A 230 13.35 -26.11 -8.75
C ASP A 230 14.21 -26.01 -7.47
N VAL A 231 13.70 -26.47 -6.34
CA VAL A 231 14.41 -26.50 -5.06
C VAL A 231 15.65 -27.40 -5.12
N LYS A 232 15.55 -28.58 -5.73
CA LYS A 232 16.67 -29.50 -5.96
C LYS A 232 17.71 -28.89 -6.89
N LYS A 233 17.26 -28.32 -8.02
CA LYS A 233 18.11 -27.66 -9.02
C LYS A 233 18.91 -26.51 -8.41
N LEU A 234 18.30 -25.74 -7.51
CA LEU A 234 18.93 -24.65 -6.78
C LEU A 234 19.76 -25.12 -5.57
N LYS A 235 19.73 -26.41 -5.23
CA LYS A 235 20.45 -27.01 -4.09
C LYS A 235 20.15 -26.27 -2.77
N LEU A 236 18.88 -25.94 -2.54
CA LEU A 236 18.47 -25.17 -1.36
C LEU A 236 18.33 -26.05 -0.12
N ILE A 237 17.87 -27.29 -0.27
CA ILE A 237 17.70 -28.23 0.84
C ILE A 237 18.74 -29.35 0.71
N PRO A 238 19.45 -29.72 1.80
CA PRO A 238 20.27 -30.93 1.85
C PRO A 238 19.44 -32.20 1.60
N GLU A 239 19.96 -33.16 0.84
CA GLU A 239 19.21 -34.35 0.44
C GLU A 239 18.68 -35.17 1.62
N GLU A 240 19.40 -35.19 2.74
CA GLU A 240 19.04 -35.86 3.98
C GLU A 240 17.79 -35.28 4.68
N LEU A 241 17.41 -34.04 4.36
CA LEU A 241 16.24 -33.38 4.96
C LEU A 241 14.96 -33.48 4.10
N LEU A 242 15.07 -34.01 2.88
CA LEU A 242 13.93 -34.09 1.96
C LEU A 242 12.90 -35.11 2.43
N GLY A 243 11.67 -34.66 2.70
CA GLY A 243 10.54 -35.52 3.11
C GLY A 243 10.64 -36.11 4.51
N THR A 244 11.64 -35.71 5.30
CA THR A 244 11.84 -36.23 6.67
C THR A 244 11.23 -35.31 7.74
N LEU A 245 10.88 -34.07 7.38
CA LEU A 245 10.47 -33.03 8.31
C LEU A 245 8.96 -32.79 8.27
N ASN A 246 8.36 -32.58 9.45
CA ASN A 246 6.92 -32.36 9.59
C ASN A 246 6.55 -30.88 9.39
N PRO A 247 5.67 -30.52 8.44
CA PRO A 247 5.26 -29.13 8.21
C PRO A 247 4.56 -28.47 9.41
N LEU A 248 3.92 -29.25 10.28
CA LEU A 248 3.13 -28.74 11.41
C LEU A 248 3.98 -28.07 12.50
N VAL A 249 5.31 -28.27 12.48
CA VAL A 249 6.26 -27.57 13.38
C VAL A 249 6.11 -26.05 13.28
N TYR A 250 5.81 -25.55 12.07
CA TYR A 250 5.62 -24.13 11.80
C TYR A 250 4.15 -23.75 11.59
N SER A 251 3.20 -24.50 12.14
CA SER A 251 1.75 -24.24 11.96
C SER A 251 1.29 -22.81 12.35
N LYS A 252 2.02 -22.12 13.24
CA LYS A 252 1.77 -20.72 13.60
C LYS A 252 2.43 -19.70 12.65
N SER A 253 3.45 -20.12 11.91
CA SER A 253 4.24 -19.27 11.00
C SER A 253 3.91 -19.53 9.53
N PHE A 254 3.36 -20.71 9.22
CA PHE A 254 2.85 -21.07 7.92
C PHE A 254 1.33 -20.93 7.86
N PHE A 255 0.87 -20.51 6.69
CA PHE A 255 -0.50 -20.55 6.26
C PHE A 255 -0.70 -21.83 5.46
N HIS A 256 -1.74 -22.58 5.81
CA HIS A 256 -2.23 -23.69 4.99
C HIS A 256 -3.74 -23.51 4.85
N PRO A 257 -4.32 -23.61 3.63
CA PRO A 257 -5.75 -23.44 3.43
C PRO A 257 -6.62 -24.35 4.32
N ASP A 258 -6.16 -25.57 4.57
CA ASP A 258 -6.87 -26.54 5.44
C ASP A 258 -6.63 -26.29 6.94
N HIS A 259 -5.69 -25.42 7.30
CA HIS A 259 -5.37 -25.06 8.69
C HIS A 259 -5.19 -23.54 8.86
N PRO A 260 -6.25 -22.72 8.63
CA PRO A 260 -6.16 -21.28 8.78
C PRO A 260 -6.17 -20.89 10.27
N LEU A 261 -5.27 -19.99 10.71
CA LEU A 261 -5.28 -19.45 12.08
C LEU A 261 -6.54 -18.64 12.41
N HIS A 262 -7.18 -18.05 11.39
CA HIS A 262 -8.44 -17.32 11.54
C HIS A 262 -9.49 -17.97 10.63
N PRO A 263 -10.61 -18.46 11.17
CA PRO A 263 -11.67 -18.97 10.33
C PRO A 263 -12.16 -17.85 9.43
N VAL A 264 -12.09 -18.07 8.12
CA VAL A 264 -12.74 -17.20 7.14
C VAL A 264 -14.21 -17.21 7.50
N LYS A 265 -14.73 -16.10 8.02
CA LYS A 265 -16.18 -15.90 8.12
C LYS A 265 -16.68 -15.74 6.69
N SER A 266 -16.91 -16.86 6.01
CA SER A 266 -17.58 -16.86 4.72
C SER A 266 -18.99 -16.34 4.97
N LYS A 267 -19.22 -15.05 4.71
CA LYS A 267 -20.55 -14.59 4.36
C LYS A 267 -20.85 -15.16 2.99
N HIS A 268 -21.23 -16.44 2.95
CA HIS A 268 -22.02 -16.95 1.84
C HIS A 268 -23.38 -16.25 1.93
N HIS A 269 -23.49 -15.09 1.29
CA HIS A 269 -24.75 -14.71 0.67
C HIS A 269 -24.88 -15.60 -0.57
N SER A 270 -25.32 -16.84 -0.37
CA SER A 270 -25.93 -17.61 -1.43
C SER A 270 -27.37 -17.13 -1.59
N ASP A 271 -27.70 -16.80 -2.82
CA ASP A 271 -29.01 -16.44 -3.28
C ASP A 271 -30.07 -17.43 -2.81
N LYS A 272 -30.99 -16.94 -1.97
CA LYS A 272 -32.37 -17.41 -1.99
C LYS A 272 -33.23 -16.32 -2.60
N LEU A 273 -33.38 -16.40 -3.92
CA LEU A 273 -34.56 -15.93 -4.64
C LEU A 273 -35.79 -16.59 -4.01
N ALA A 274 -36.39 -15.90 -3.05
CA ALA A 274 -37.78 -16.12 -2.65
C ALA A 274 -38.50 -14.80 -2.88
N GLN A 275 -39.34 -14.79 -3.92
CA GLN A 275 -40.29 -13.73 -4.22
C GLN A 275 -41.04 -13.31 -2.95
N LYS A 276 -40.73 -12.13 -2.43
CA LYS A 276 -41.62 -11.39 -1.53
C LYS A 276 -41.91 -10.05 -2.18
N GLN A 277 -43.16 -9.91 -2.60
CA GLN A 277 -43.76 -8.70 -3.15
C GLN A 277 -43.45 -7.46 -2.29
N PRO A 278 -43.33 -6.27 -2.89
CA PRO A 278 -43.10 -5.05 -2.16
C PRO A 278 -44.35 -4.68 -1.35
N LYS A 279 -44.25 -4.72 -0.02
CA LYS A 279 -45.22 -4.02 0.84
C LYS A 279 -44.92 -2.52 0.73
N LEU A 280 -45.79 -1.85 -0.02
CA LEU A 280 -45.98 -0.40 -0.03
C LEU A 280 -46.05 0.13 1.41
N LEU A 281 -44.97 0.75 1.86
CA LEU A 281 -44.99 1.61 3.05
C LEU A 281 -45.56 2.96 2.63
N LYS A 282 -46.83 3.16 3.00
CA LYS A 282 -47.53 4.43 2.93
C LYS A 282 -46.72 5.48 3.68
N ARG A 283 -46.41 6.59 3.00
CA ARG A 283 -45.92 7.84 3.59
C ARG A 283 -46.91 8.29 4.67
N SER A 284 -46.48 8.30 5.93
CA SER A 284 -47.13 9.11 6.96
C SER A 284 -46.60 10.54 6.85
N ILE A 285 -47.48 11.43 6.40
CA ILE A 285 -47.36 12.87 6.55
C ILE A 285 -47.49 13.17 8.05
N SER A 286 -46.46 13.73 8.67
CA SER A 286 -46.60 14.47 9.93
C SER A 286 -45.32 15.25 10.25
N THR A 287 -45.52 16.53 10.57
CA THR A 287 -44.62 17.45 11.30
C THR A 287 -43.34 17.92 10.61
N SER A 288 -43.54 18.81 9.63
CA SER A 288 -42.75 20.02 9.46
C SER A 288 -43.14 21.03 10.55
N SER A 289 -42.25 21.32 11.51
CA SER A 289 -42.22 22.61 12.24
C SER A 289 -41.06 22.64 13.21
N PHE A 290 -39.82 22.79 12.74
CA PHE A 290 -38.71 23.35 13.52
C PHE A 290 -37.59 23.62 12.49
N PHE A 291 -37.12 24.87 12.43
CA PHE A 291 -36.18 25.42 11.43
C PHE A 291 -36.79 25.90 10.11
N TYR A 292 -37.71 26.87 10.16
CA TYR A 292 -37.90 27.84 9.06
C TYR A 292 -38.55 29.13 9.60
N GLU A 293 -37.93 29.79 10.58
CA GLU A 293 -38.46 31.06 11.09
C GLU A 293 -37.39 32.06 11.58
N GLU A 294 -36.21 32.07 10.94
CA GLU A 294 -35.17 33.05 11.31
C GLU A 294 -34.51 33.81 10.15
N ASN A 295 -35.00 33.65 8.91
CA ASN A 295 -34.46 34.39 7.75
C ASN A 295 -35.41 35.39 7.10
N GLN A 296 -36.64 35.59 7.59
CA GLN A 296 -37.55 36.64 7.07
C GLN A 296 -37.64 37.91 7.94
N ARG A 297 -36.82 38.03 9.00
CA ARG A 297 -36.72 39.27 9.81
C ARG A 297 -35.51 40.16 9.50
N LYS A 298 -34.68 39.81 8.51
CA LYS A 298 -33.52 40.63 8.10
C LYS A 298 -33.66 41.32 6.73
N GLU A 299 -34.68 41.00 5.93
CA GLU A 299 -34.92 41.66 4.63
C GLU A 299 -35.92 42.82 4.68
N SER A 300 -36.73 42.95 5.74
CA SER A 300 -37.67 44.07 5.91
C SER A 300 -37.08 45.31 6.58
N ARG A 301 -35.77 45.33 6.88
CA ARG A 301 -35.05 46.49 7.46
C ARG A 301 -33.97 47.09 6.56
N LYS A 302 -33.87 46.65 5.30
CA LYS A 302 -32.94 47.23 4.30
C LYS A 302 -33.61 47.95 3.14
N LEU A 303 -34.94 47.95 3.09
CA LEU A 303 -35.73 48.60 2.03
C LEU A 303 -36.27 49.99 2.40
N HIS A 304 -35.83 50.57 3.52
CA HIS A 304 -36.29 51.89 3.97
C HIS A 304 -35.19 52.95 4.10
N ALA A 305 -33.97 52.66 3.63
CA ALA A 305 -32.82 53.56 3.75
C ALA A 305 -32.19 54.00 2.41
N ASP A 306 -32.54 53.39 1.26
CA ASP A 306 -31.91 53.68 -0.04
C ASP A 306 -32.79 54.47 -1.03
N GLU A 307 -33.98 54.93 -0.60
CA GLU A 307 -34.92 55.68 -1.46
C GLU A 307 -34.95 57.20 -1.22
N VAL A 308 -34.04 57.75 -0.39
CA VAL A 308 -33.99 59.19 -0.06
C VAL A 308 -32.74 59.90 -0.63
N GLU A 309 -31.80 59.21 -1.29
CA GLU A 309 -30.52 59.82 -1.68
C GLU A 309 -30.13 59.68 -3.18
N LYS A 310 -31.09 59.61 -4.11
CA LYS A 310 -30.79 59.72 -5.56
C LYS A 310 -31.80 60.54 -6.38
N LEU A 311 -32.39 61.57 -5.75
CA LEU A 311 -33.16 62.61 -6.45
C LEU A 311 -32.43 63.97 -6.39
N THR A 312 -31.17 63.99 -6.80
CA THR A 312 -30.42 65.23 -7.11
C THR A 312 -29.30 64.91 -8.10
N ASN A 313 -29.61 64.95 -9.40
CA ASN A 313 -28.81 65.62 -10.45
C ASN A 313 -29.23 65.13 -11.84
N ILE A 314 -29.90 66.03 -12.55
CA ILE A 314 -30.16 66.02 -13.99
C ILE A 314 -29.23 67.09 -14.59
N ARG A 315 -28.75 66.84 -15.82
CA ARG A 315 -28.10 67.74 -16.81
C ARG A 315 -26.56 67.58 -16.83
N GLU A 316 -25.87 67.45 -17.96
CA GLU A 316 -26.16 67.83 -19.36
C GLU A 316 -25.14 67.16 -20.32
N THR A 317 -25.53 67.05 -21.61
CA THR A 317 -24.74 67.15 -22.88
C THR A 317 -23.59 66.16 -23.18
N GLU A 318 -23.66 65.30 -24.20
CA GLU A 318 -23.61 65.48 -25.68
C GLU A 318 -22.22 65.22 -26.31
N SER A 319 -22.22 64.23 -27.21
CA SER A 319 -21.60 64.25 -28.55
C SER A 319 -20.16 63.74 -28.79
N LEU A 320 -20.10 62.88 -29.82
CA LEU A 320 -19.08 62.74 -30.89
C LEU A 320 -17.78 61.94 -30.66
N PHE A 321 -17.76 60.74 -31.27
CA PHE A 321 -16.62 60.13 -32.01
C PHE A 321 -16.02 61.13 -33.04
N PRO A 322 -14.81 60.95 -33.65
CA PRO A 322 -14.13 59.67 -33.96
C PRO A 322 -12.56 59.63 -33.95
N ILE A 323 -12.05 58.41 -34.18
CA ILE A 323 -10.82 58.00 -34.93
C ILE A 323 -9.45 58.56 -34.51
N CYS A 324 -8.59 57.67 -33.99
CA CYS A 324 -7.34 57.18 -34.63
C CYS A 324 -6.89 55.91 -33.90
#